data_AF-A0A1Y1MYB9-F1
#
_entry.id   AF-A0A1Y1MYB9-F1
#
_cell.length_a   1.000
_cell.length_b   1.000
_cell.length_c   1.000
_cell.angle_alpha   90.00
_cell.angle_beta   90.00
_cell.angle_gamma   90.00
#
_symmetry.space_group_name_H-M   'P 1'
#
loop_
_entity.id
_entity.type
_entity.pdbx_description
1 polymer ?
#
loop_
_entity_poly.entity_id
_entity_poly.type
_entity_poly.pdbx_seq_one_letter_code
_entity_poly.pdbx_strand_id
1 'polypeptide(L)'
;NHPAPNTMRFSIASAALALVGAAHATYWTFSDASVSVGSKSSDKRVETFSDADRIRRTVSFGHQDTLKVALTTKEGSKAKRPHQAFLILREASGLEAPFALTVKESGKG
;
A
#
# COMPACT_ATOMS: atom_id res chain seq x y z
N ASN A 1 -34.75 71.43 -25.34
CA ASN A 1 -33.72 70.73 -24.53
C ASN A 1 -34.31 69.48 -23.91
N HIS A 2 -34.10 68.32 -24.54
CA HIS A 2 -34.47 67.01 -23.99
C HIS A 2 -33.21 66.37 -23.39
N PRO A 3 -33.20 65.88 -22.14
CA PRO A 3 -32.05 65.17 -21.61
C PRO A 3 -32.05 63.70 -22.08
N ALA A 4 -30.90 63.22 -22.54
CA ALA A 4 -30.69 61.83 -22.96
C ALA A 4 -30.64 60.89 -21.74
N PRO A 5 -31.08 59.62 -21.87
CA PRO A 5 -31.06 58.67 -20.77
C PRO A 5 -29.64 58.13 -20.50
N ASN A 6 -29.24 58.15 -19.24
CA ASN A 6 -27.96 57.62 -18.77
C ASN A 6 -28.05 56.10 -18.61
N THR A 7 -27.44 55.36 -19.52
CA THR A 7 -27.37 53.88 -19.48
C THR A 7 -26.32 53.45 -18.47
N MET A 8 -26.74 53.05 -17.26
CA MET A 8 -25.86 52.37 -16.30
C MET A 8 -25.57 50.94 -16.75
N ARG A 9 -24.29 50.68 -17.04
CA ARG A 9 -23.79 49.34 -17.36
C ARG A 9 -23.34 48.68 -16.06
N PHE A 10 -24.08 47.69 -15.59
CA PHE A 10 -23.68 46.87 -14.45
C PHE A 10 -22.74 45.76 -14.93
N SER A 11 -21.45 45.88 -14.62
CA SER A 11 -20.47 44.83 -14.84
C SER A 11 -20.64 43.74 -13.77
N ILE A 12 -21.23 42.61 -14.16
CA ILE A 12 -21.32 41.42 -13.30
C ILE A 12 -19.96 40.71 -13.36
N ALA A 13 -19.10 40.96 -12.37
CA ALA A 13 -17.83 40.26 -12.26
C ALA A 13 -18.10 38.81 -11.83
N SER A 14 -17.96 37.85 -12.75
CA SER A 14 -18.05 36.42 -12.46
C SER A 14 -16.81 35.96 -11.69
N ALA A 15 -16.94 35.75 -10.37
CA ALA A 15 -15.90 35.11 -9.57
C ALA A 15 -16.00 33.58 -9.73
N ALA A 16 -15.12 32.98 -10.54
CA ALA A 16 -14.98 31.54 -10.61
C ALA A 16 -14.06 31.04 -9.48
N LEU A 17 -14.63 30.33 -8.50
CA LEU A 17 -13.89 29.63 -7.45
C LEU A 17 -13.43 28.26 -7.99
N ALA A 18 -12.16 28.13 -8.35
CA ALA A 18 -11.57 26.84 -8.65
C ALA A 18 -11.13 26.16 -7.34
N LEU A 19 -11.88 25.17 -6.87
CA LEU A 19 -11.40 24.25 -5.84
C LEU A 19 -10.38 23.29 -6.46
N VAL A 20 -9.09 23.62 -6.33
CA VAL A 20 -8.01 22.66 -6.62
C VAL A 20 -7.91 21.70 -5.43
N GLY A 21 -8.64 20.59 -5.50
CA GLY A 21 -8.46 19.48 -4.56
C GLY A 21 -7.20 18.70 -4.91
N ALA A 22 -6.11 18.90 -4.16
CA ALA A 22 -4.95 18.00 -4.24
C ALA A 22 -5.33 16.65 -3.62
N ALA A 23 -5.73 15.69 -4.45
CA ALA A 23 -5.84 14.30 -4.03
C ALA A 23 -4.42 13.77 -3.75
N HIS A 24 -3.99 13.80 -2.50
CA HIS A 24 -2.79 13.09 -2.07
C HIS A 24 -3.09 11.60 -2.11
N ALA A 25 -2.74 10.92 -3.21
CA ALA A 25 -2.73 9.48 -3.25
C ALA A 25 -1.65 8.98 -2.29
N THR A 26 -2.05 8.43 -1.15
CA THR A 26 -1.12 7.74 -0.26
C THR A 26 -0.90 6.34 -0.81
N TYR A 27 0.34 6.03 -1.16
CA TYR A 27 0.72 4.71 -1.66
C TYR A 27 1.28 3.88 -0.50
N TRP A 28 0.71 2.69 -0.31
CA TRP A 28 1.22 1.71 0.64
C TRP A 28 2.30 0.86 -0.03
N THR A 29 3.42 0.69 0.67
CA THR A 29 4.53 -0.18 0.28
C THR A 29 5.09 -0.92 1.50
N PHE A 30 6.17 -1.66 1.35
CA PHE A 30 6.85 -2.34 2.44
C PHE A 30 8.37 -2.38 2.24
N SER A 31 9.10 -2.62 3.32
CA SER A 31 10.55 -2.90 3.29
C SER A 31 10.93 -3.95 4.32
N ASP A 32 12.22 -4.30 4.33
CA ASP A 32 12.81 -5.22 5.31
C ASP A 32 12.05 -6.56 5.36
N ALA A 33 11.56 -7.02 4.21
CA ALA A 33 10.75 -8.22 4.15
C ALA A 33 11.65 -9.45 4.13
N SER A 34 11.20 -10.48 4.82
CA SER A 34 11.83 -11.78 4.84
C SER A 34 10.79 -12.88 4.81
N VAL A 35 11.14 -13.96 4.12
CA VAL A 35 10.44 -15.23 4.20
C VAL A 35 11.39 -16.25 4.77
N SER A 36 10.92 -17.04 5.72
CA SER A 36 11.68 -18.11 6.31
C SER A 36 10.88 -19.41 6.26
N VAL A 37 11.56 -20.48 5.90
CA VAL A 37 11.00 -21.84 5.93
C VAL A 37 11.83 -22.70 6.87
N GLY A 38 11.16 -23.42 7.74
CA GLY A 38 11.78 -24.49 8.52
C GLY A 38 10.81 -25.14 9.50
N SER A 39 11.16 -26.34 9.91
CA SER A 39 10.56 -27.03 11.05
C SER A 39 11.39 -26.82 12.31
N LYS A 40 10.88 -27.25 13.47
CA LYS A 40 11.62 -27.16 14.75
C LYS A 40 12.99 -27.85 14.75
N SER A 41 13.23 -28.76 13.80
CA SER A 41 14.42 -29.63 13.75
C SER A 41 15.28 -29.42 12.50
N SER A 42 15.02 -28.42 11.66
CA SER A 42 15.72 -28.23 10.37
C SER A 42 16.36 -26.84 10.25
N ASP A 43 17.34 -26.77 9.36
CA ASP A 43 18.03 -25.52 9.04
C ASP A 43 17.08 -24.52 8.38
N LYS A 44 17.04 -23.30 8.92
CA LYS A 44 16.08 -22.27 8.54
C LYS A 44 16.56 -21.57 7.28
N ARG A 45 15.93 -21.82 6.13
CA ARG A 45 16.18 -21.04 4.91
C ARG A 45 15.51 -19.68 5.05
N VAL A 46 16.28 -18.61 4.87
CA VAL A 46 15.79 -17.22 4.91
C VAL A 46 16.10 -16.53 3.60
N GLU A 47 15.08 -15.98 2.96
CA GLU A 47 15.21 -15.12 1.79
C GLU A 47 14.68 -13.74 2.14
N THR A 48 15.34 -12.69 1.67
CA THR A 48 14.93 -11.29 1.90
C THR A 48 14.44 -10.68 0.60
N PHE A 49 13.52 -9.73 0.72
CA PHE A 49 12.92 -9.05 -0.43
C PHE A 49 12.36 -7.68 -0.03
N SER A 50 11.96 -6.92 -1.03
CA SER A 50 11.32 -5.61 -0.89
C SER A 50 10.24 -5.43 -1.95
N ASP A 51 9.60 -4.25 -1.97
CA ASP A 51 8.67 -3.89 -3.03
C ASP A 51 9.37 -3.76 -4.40
N ALA A 52 10.64 -3.37 -4.41
CA ALA A 52 11.46 -3.20 -5.60
C ALA A 52 12.22 -4.47 -6.02
N ASP A 53 12.60 -5.33 -5.07
CA ASP A 53 13.39 -6.54 -5.34
C ASP A 53 12.67 -7.79 -4.82
N ARG A 54 12.19 -8.62 -5.76
CA ARG A 54 11.43 -9.84 -5.45
C ARG A 54 12.33 -11.07 -5.45
N ILE A 55 11.97 -12.05 -4.63
CA ILE A 55 12.62 -13.37 -4.61
C ILE A 55 12.46 -14.03 -5.99
N ARG A 56 13.59 -14.34 -6.64
CA ARG A 56 13.61 -14.99 -7.96
C ARG A 56 13.71 -16.52 -7.91
N ARG A 57 13.98 -17.06 -6.72
CA ARG A 57 14.14 -18.49 -6.49
C ARG A 57 12.87 -19.09 -5.90
N THR A 58 12.53 -20.30 -6.32
CA THR A 58 11.45 -21.07 -5.70
C THR A 58 11.82 -21.41 -4.27
N VAL A 59 10.95 -21.07 -3.32
CA VAL A 59 11.09 -21.44 -1.91
C VAL A 59 10.29 -22.73 -1.68
N SER A 60 10.98 -23.87 -1.67
CA SER A 60 10.36 -25.16 -1.37
C SER A 60 10.16 -25.32 0.14
N PHE A 61 8.98 -25.81 0.53
CA PHE A 61 8.67 -26.15 1.92
C PHE A 61 7.81 -27.43 1.95
N GLY A 62 8.08 -28.29 2.92
CA GLY A 62 7.38 -29.54 3.14
C GLY A 62 6.15 -29.40 4.04
N HIS A 63 5.41 -30.50 4.19
CA HIS A 63 4.17 -30.54 4.98
C HIS A 63 4.35 -30.18 6.47
N GLN A 64 5.52 -30.46 7.04
CA GLN A 64 5.84 -30.18 8.45
C GLN A 64 6.56 -28.84 8.66
N ASP A 65 6.84 -28.11 7.58
CA ASP A 65 7.55 -26.84 7.66
C ASP A 65 6.59 -25.69 7.97
N THR A 66 7.11 -24.70 8.67
CA THR A 66 6.41 -23.43 8.90
C THR A 66 6.98 -22.36 7.98
N LEU A 67 6.10 -21.75 7.18
CA LEU A 67 6.40 -20.53 6.45
C LEU A 67 6.18 -19.33 7.36
N LYS A 68 7.24 -18.57 7.64
CA LYS A 68 7.17 -17.30 8.36
C LYS A 68 7.44 -16.16 7.40
N VAL A 69 6.53 -15.20 7.33
CA VAL A 69 6.71 -13.95 6.58
C VAL A 69 6.75 -12.82 7.58
N ALA A 70 7.71 -11.91 7.43
CA ALA A 70 7.81 -10.70 8.22
C ALA A 70 8.17 -9.53 7.32
N LEU A 71 7.60 -8.35 7.58
CA LEU A 71 7.87 -7.12 6.81
C LEU A 71 7.59 -5.86 7.62
N THR A 72 8.01 -4.72 7.09
CA THR A 72 7.61 -3.40 7.61
C THR A 72 6.80 -2.64 6.57
N THR A 73 5.53 -2.38 6.85
CA THR A 73 4.66 -1.58 5.98
C THR A 73 4.96 -0.09 6.08
N LYS A 74 4.78 0.62 4.96
CA LYS A 74 5.07 2.04 4.81
C LYS A 74 3.95 2.76 4.05
N GLU A 75 3.65 3.98 4.47
CA GLU A 75 2.85 4.94 3.70
C GLU A 75 3.81 6.02 3.19
N GLY A 76 4.08 6.04 1.88
CA GLY A 76 5.23 6.77 1.34
C GLY A 76 6.55 6.27 1.94
N SER A 77 7.33 7.17 2.55
CA SER A 77 8.62 6.83 3.17
C SER A 77 8.54 6.49 4.67
N LYS A 78 7.37 6.60 5.29
CA LYS A 78 7.20 6.43 6.75
C LYS A 78 6.63 5.07 7.08
N ALA A 79 7.26 4.37 8.03
CA ALA A 79 6.72 3.14 8.59
C ALA A 79 5.39 3.45 9.31
N LYS A 80 4.35 2.69 8.98
CA LYS A 80 2.99 2.93 9.48
C LYS A 80 2.16 1.66 9.41
N ARG A 81 1.26 1.47 10.37
CA ARG A 81 0.28 0.38 10.34
C ARG A 81 -0.81 0.63 9.30
N PRO A 82 -1.06 -0.29 8.35
CA PRO A 82 -2.15 -0.17 7.41
C PRO A 82 -3.47 -0.48 8.10
N HIS A 83 -4.58 -0.08 7.47
CA HIS A 83 -5.91 -0.48 7.91
C HIS A 83 -6.09 -2.00 7.87
N GLN A 84 -5.57 -2.64 6.83
CA GLN A 84 -5.61 -4.08 6.61
C GLN A 84 -4.37 -4.53 5.85
N ALA A 85 -3.89 -5.74 6.15
CA ALA A 85 -2.82 -6.40 5.43
C ALA A 85 -3.06 -7.91 5.42
N PHE A 86 -2.89 -8.54 4.25
CA PHE A 86 -3.09 -9.96 4.06
C PHE A 86 -1.93 -10.57 3.28
N LEU A 87 -1.48 -11.74 3.70
CA LEU A 87 -0.70 -12.64 2.87
C LEU A 87 -1.67 -13.48 2.04
N ILE A 88 -1.62 -13.36 0.72
CA ILE A 88 -2.41 -14.18 -0.19
C ILE A 88 -1.53 -15.34 -0.67
N LEU A 89 -1.89 -16.57 -0.32
CA LEU A 89 -1.35 -17.75 -1.00
C LEU A 89 -2.20 -18.02 -2.23
N ARG A 90 -1.54 -18.15 -3.38
CA ARG A 90 -2.19 -18.49 -4.64
C ARG A 90 -1.59 -19.77 -5.21
N GLU A 91 -2.45 -20.70 -5.59
CA GLU A 91 -2.09 -21.95 -6.26
C GLU A 91 -2.21 -21.80 -7.79
N ALA A 92 -1.57 -22.69 -8.56
CA ALA A 92 -1.47 -22.58 -10.00
C ALA A 92 -2.82 -22.63 -10.72
N SER A 93 -3.83 -23.31 -10.16
CA SER A 93 -5.21 -23.27 -10.69
C SER A 93 -5.89 -21.91 -10.54
N GLY A 94 -5.34 -21.02 -9.72
CA GLY A 94 -5.92 -19.72 -9.38
C GLY A 94 -6.68 -19.68 -8.05
N LEU A 95 -6.71 -20.78 -7.29
CA LEU A 95 -7.24 -20.78 -5.92
C LEU A 95 -6.39 -19.87 -5.02
N GLU A 96 -7.07 -19.03 -4.23
CA GLU A 96 -6.45 -18.08 -3.32
C GLU A 96 -6.90 -18.32 -1.87
N ALA A 97 -5.96 -18.21 -0.93
CA ALA A 97 -6.20 -18.30 0.50
C ALA A 97 -5.61 -17.07 1.21
N PRO A 98 -6.44 -16.20 1.82
CA PRO A 98 -5.98 -15.03 2.54
C PRO A 98 -5.65 -15.34 4.00
N PHE A 99 -4.49 -14.83 4.46
CA PHE A 99 -4.06 -14.88 5.86
C PHE A 99 -3.84 -13.47 6.37
N ALA A 100 -4.63 -13.04 7.36
CA ALA A 100 -4.50 -11.70 7.93
C ALA A 100 -3.15 -11.54 8.65
N LEU A 101 -2.44 -10.45 8.37
CA LEU A 101 -1.19 -10.11 9.05
C LEU A 101 -1.46 -9.26 10.29
N THR A 102 -0.79 -9.61 11.39
CA THR A 102 -0.82 -8.81 12.62
C THR A 102 0.26 -7.73 12.55
N VAL A 103 -0.11 -6.53 12.11
CA VAL A 103 0.82 -5.41 11.96
C VAL A 103 0.76 -4.49 13.18
N LYS A 104 1.92 -4.20 13.79
CA LYS A 104 2.07 -3.27 14.91
C LYS A 104 2.01 -1.82 14.44
N GLU A 105 1.83 -0.88 15.37
CA GLU A 105 1.80 0.57 15.04
C GLU A 105 3.08 1.05 14.34
N SER A 106 4.22 0.41 14.62
CA SER A 106 5.49 0.64 13.93
C SER A 106 5.54 0.16 12.48
N GLY A 107 4.46 -0.42 11.94
CA GLY A 107 4.39 -1.03 10.62
C GLY A 107 4.99 -2.45 10.55
N LYS A 108 5.60 -2.95 11.63
CA LYS A 108 6.18 -4.30 11.66
C LYS A 108 5.09 -5.37 11.84
N GLY A 109 5.11 -6.40 10.98
CA GLY A 109 4.21 -7.54 11.03
C GLY A 109 4.88 -8.83 10.58
#